data_AF-A0A1X1WFS9-F1
#
_entry.id   AF-A0A1X1WFS9-F1
#
_cell.length_a   1.000
_cell.length_b   1.000
_cell.length_c   1.000
_cell.angle_alpha   90.00
_cell.angle_beta   90.00
_cell.angle_gamma   90.00
#
_symmetry.space_group_name_H-M   'P 1'
#
loop_
_entity.id
_entity.type
_entity.pdbx_description
1 polymer ?
#
loop_
_entity_poly.entity_id
_entity_poly.type
_entity_poly.pdbx_seq_one_letter_code
_entity_poly.pdbx_strand_id
1 'polypeptide(L)'
;MPDRLILQKLLNSALATAIVETGGDQVRGYVADATRVANLRTPQRLLAAYGVEGTPQFVDVVRFEQPRLASLQPPDGAPRPWPTLPNGFLRGDSLARVWSMSRTRYPYGSEYWRLRSDGKQKVLSRYEGVARGWLNAKQWRPPSPMVGTLARWRGNEYFADIVSDTVHLTTITADRPTGFQPVRANVWSASVPLAETEIFERIYSAEFDGVPVRILRTSGKTAEILLLTDDPDHAQRIGAGLIKPGVYEIVVDTGRLTNARGIENQWAPT
;
A
#
# COMPACT_ATOMS: atom_id res chain seq x y z
N MET A 1 -10.42 21.23 -10.17
CA MET A 1 -10.17 19.80 -9.83
C MET A 1 -10.44 19.67 -8.35
N PRO A 2 -11.20 18.68 -7.85
CA PRO A 2 -11.30 18.48 -6.42
C PRO A 2 -9.88 18.27 -5.87
N ASP A 3 -9.57 18.91 -4.75
CA ASP A 3 -8.27 18.80 -4.10
C ASP A 3 -7.92 17.33 -3.89
N ARG A 4 -6.78 16.90 -4.46
CA ARG A 4 -6.28 15.53 -4.29
C ARG A 4 -5.90 15.34 -2.83
N LEU A 5 -6.61 14.48 -2.12
CA LEU A 5 -6.28 14.16 -0.73
C LEU A 5 -4.89 13.50 -0.68
N ILE A 6 -3.95 14.15 0.00
CA ILE A 6 -2.64 13.58 0.30
C ILE A 6 -2.72 12.88 1.65
N LEU A 7 -2.42 11.59 1.64
CA LEU A 7 -2.39 10.73 2.81
C LEU A 7 -0.96 10.62 3.35
N GLN A 8 -0.82 10.47 4.66
CA GLN A 8 0.42 10.13 5.34
C GLN A 8 0.30 8.80 6.07
N LYS A 9 1.20 7.86 5.76
CA LYS A 9 1.37 6.59 6.46
C LYS A 9 2.58 6.65 7.39
N LEU A 10 2.38 6.48 8.69
CA LEU A 10 3.47 6.19 9.62
C LEU A 10 4.03 4.77 9.37
N LEU A 11 5.35 4.67 9.22
CA LEU A 11 6.05 3.40 9.03
C LEU A 11 6.57 2.88 10.36
N ASN A 12 6.49 1.56 10.55
CA ASN A 12 7.33 0.86 11.50
C ASN A 12 8.61 0.39 10.81
N SER A 13 9.57 -0.11 11.61
CA SER A 13 10.86 -0.58 11.10
C SER A 13 10.72 -1.63 10.00
N ALA A 14 9.79 -2.59 10.15
CA ALA A 14 9.57 -3.63 9.16
C ALA A 14 9.16 -3.07 7.78
N LEU A 15 8.22 -2.12 7.74
CA LEU A 15 7.81 -1.48 6.47
C LEU A 15 8.91 -0.61 5.87
N ALA A 16 9.62 0.15 6.69
CA ALA A 16 10.75 0.98 6.24
C ALA A 16 11.84 0.10 5.62
N THR A 17 12.20 -1.00 6.27
CA THR A 17 13.15 -2.01 5.77
C THR A 17 12.63 -2.64 4.49
N ALA A 18 11.35 -3.04 4.41
CA ALA A 18 10.79 -3.61 3.18
C ALA A 18 10.88 -2.65 1.99
N ILE A 19 10.63 -1.36 2.18
CA ILE A 19 10.78 -0.36 1.10
C ILE A 19 12.24 -0.26 0.64
N VAL A 20 13.17 -0.09 1.59
CA VAL A 20 14.59 0.18 1.27
C VAL A 20 15.34 -1.06 0.78
N GLU A 21 15.14 -2.19 1.42
CA GLU A 21 15.90 -3.42 1.15
C GLU A 21 15.33 -4.21 -0.02
N THR A 22 13.99 -4.35 -0.09
CA THR A 22 13.33 -5.23 -1.05
C THR A 22 12.45 -4.50 -2.05
N GLY A 23 12.36 -3.17 -2.00
CA GLY A 23 11.53 -2.40 -2.91
C GLY A 23 10.02 -2.62 -2.70
N GLY A 24 9.60 -2.89 -1.46
CA GLY A 24 8.21 -3.15 -1.10
C GLY A 24 7.26 -2.04 -1.58
N ASP A 25 6.31 -2.40 -2.44
CA ASP A 25 5.46 -1.47 -3.17
C ASP A 25 4.04 -1.36 -2.61
N GLN A 26 3.72 -2.03 -1.51
CA GLN A 26 2.36 -2.12 -0.99
C GLN A 26 2.15 -1.30 0.28
N VAL A 27 0.93 -0.76 0.43
CA VAL A 27 0.49 0.07 1.54
C VAL A 27 -0.89 -0.37 2.05
N ARG A 28 -1.13 -0.21 3.36
CA ARG A 28 -2.37 -0.57 4.07
C ARG A 28 -2.48 0.11 5.43
N GLY A 29 -3.69 0.19 5.98
CA GLY A 29 -3.98 0.39 7.40
C GLY A 29 -4.13 1.87 7.70
N TYR A 30 -3.83 2.27 8.94
CA TYR A 30 -4.02 3.67 9.32
C TYR A 30 -3.21 4.64 8.48
N VAL A 31 -3.91 5.59 7.87
CA VAL A 31 -3.40 6.74 7.10
C VAL A 31 -4.11 7.99 7.58
N ALA A 32 -3.37 9.10 7.67
CA ALA A 32 -3.91 10.39 8.11
C ALA A 32 -3.87 11.42 6.98
N ASP A 33 -4.67 12.47 7.06
CA ASP A 33 -4.53 13.64 6.17
C ASP A 33 -3.15 14.29 6.39
N ALA A 34 -2.31 14.26 5.36
CA ALA A 34 -0.93 14.76 5.39
C ALA A 34 -0.86 16.26 5.73
N THR A 35 -1.85 17.04 5.30
CA THR A 35 -1.92 18.49 5.54
C THR A 35 -2.16 18.77 7.02
N ARG A 36 -3.04 17.98 7.65
CA ARG A 36 -3.39 18.15 9.07
C ARG A 36 -2.27 17.70 10.01
N VAL A 37 -1.48 16.72 9.61
CA VAL A 37 -0.33 16.23 10.40
C VAL A 37 0.98 16.97 10.12
N ALA A 38 0.99 17.95 9.19
CA ALA A 38 2.19 18.69 8.83
C ALA A 38 2.86 19.41 10.02
N ASN A 39 2.07 19.78 11.03
CA ASN A 39 2.54 20.44 12.26
C ASN A 39 3.14 19.45 13.29
N LEU A 40 2.95 18.14 13.12
CA LEU A 40 3.55 17.10 13.95
C LEU A 40 4.99 16.81 13.50
N ARG A 41 5.86 17.81 13.62
CA ARG A 41 7.18 17.83 12.96
C ARG A 41 8.25 16.96 13.62
N THR A 42 8.03 16.50 14.85
CA THR A 42 9.01 15.71 15.61
C THR A 42 8.52 14.27 15.81
N PRO A 43 9.42 13.27 15.88
CA PRO A 43 9.10 11.89 16.23
C PRO A 43 8.16 11.73 17.42
N GLN A 44 8.47 12.37 18.55
CA GLN A 44 7.68 12.27 19.78
C GLN A 44 6.24 12.75 19.56
N ARG A 45 6.05 13.95 19.00
CA ARG A 45 4.71 14.50 18.70
C ARG A 45 3.92 13.63 17.75
N LEU A 46 4.56 13.09 16.71
CA LEU A 46 3.89 12.23 15.74
C LEU A 46 3.48 10.90 16.37
N LEU A 47 4.37 10.22 17.10
CA LEU A 47 4.07 8.95 17.76
C LEU A 47 2.97 9.11 18.82
N ALA A 48 3.05 10.15 19.64
CA ALA A 48 2.03 10.46 20.64
C ALA A 48 0.64 10.66 20.02
N ALA A 49 0.56 11.30 18.85
CA ALA A 49 -0.69 11.47 18.11
C ALA A 49 -1.28 10.12 17.63
N TYR A 50 -0.44 9.12 17.35
CA TYR A 50 -0.85 7.74 17.08
C TYR A 50 -1.05 6.90 18.35
N GLY A 51 -0.86 7.47 19.54
CA GLY A 51 -0.94 6.75 20.82
C GLY A 51 0.24 5.79 21.05
N VAL A 52 1.33 5.97 20.33
CA VAL A 52 2.56 5.17 20.47
C VAL A 52 3.51 5.92 21.38
N GLU A 53 4.01 5.25 22.42
CA GLU A 53 5.00 5.80 23.32
C GLU A 53 6.41 5.66 22.74
N GLY A 54 7.25 6.67 22.94
CA GLY A 54 8.66 6.64 22.54
C GLY A 54 9.22 7.98 22.06
N THR A 55 10.54 8.09 22.09
CA THR A 55 11.29 9.28 21.66
C THR A 55 12.49 8.90 20.78
N PRO A 56 12.26 8.22 19.63
CA PRO A 56 13.35 7.85 18.75
C PRO A 56 13.97 9.10 18.10
N GLN A 57 15.22 8.97 17.63
CA GLN A 57 15.90 10.06 16.92
C GLN A 57 15.20 10.44 15.61
N PHE A 58 14.50 9.49 14.99
CA PHE A 58 13.69 9.73 13.80
C PHE A 58 12.48 8.81 13.72
N VAL A 59 11.52 9.19 12.89
CA VAL A 59 10.44 8.33 12.39
C VAL A 59 10.33 8.48 10.89
N ASP A 60 9.89 7.42 10.23
CA ASP A 60 9.70 7.38 8.79
C ASP A 60 8.22 7.38 8.43
N VAL A 61 7.85 8.12 7.40
CA VAL A 61 6.48 8.19 6.87
C VAL A 61 6.50 8.11 5.36
N VAL A 62 5.40 7.66 4.76
CA VAL A 62 5.18 7.84 3.31
C VAL A 62 4.03 8.81 3.11
N ARG A 63 4.20 9.77 2.21
CA ARG A 63 3.16 10.69 1.75
C ARG A 63 2.78 10.37 0.32
N PHE A 64 1.49 10.29 0.03
CA PHE A 64 1.02 9.85 -1.27
C PHE A 64 -0.41 10.35 -1.55
N GLU A 65 -0.73 10.58 -2.82
CA GLU A 65 -2.11 10.84 -3.23
C GLU A 65 -3.00 9.65 -2.88
N GLN A 66 -4.26 9.88 -2.48
CA GLN A 66 -5.21 8.79 -2.26
C GLN A 66 -5.31 7.89 -3.51
N PRO A 67 -5.01 6.57 -3.39
CA PRO A 67 -5.16 5.65 -4.51
C PRO A 67 -6.64 5.52 -4.91
N ARG A 68 -6.93 5.63 -6.22
CA ARG A 68 -8.30 5.72 -6.76
C ARG A 68 -9.20 4.54 -6.45
N LEU A 69 -8.60 3.35 -6.27
CA LEU A 69 -9.31 2.08 -6.03
C LEU A 69 -9.11 1.54 -4.61
N ALA A 70 -8.37 2.25 -3.75
CA ALA A 70 -8.28 1.92 -2.34
C ALA A 70 -9.51 2.44 -1.60
N SER A 71 -10.09 1.61 -0.74
CA SER A 71 -11.15 2.05 0.16
C SER A 71 -10.56 2.70 1.40
N LEU A 72 -11.19 3.79 1.84
CA LEU A 72 -10.93 4.44 3.12
C LEU A 72 -12.15 4.23 4.01
N GLN A 73 -11.96 3.57 5.14
CA GLN A 73 -13.00 3.33 6.14
C GLN A 73 -12.64 4.02 7.45
N PRO A 74 -13.61 4.42 8.28
CA PRO A 74 -13.34 4.74 9.66
C PRO A 74 -12.56 3.59 10.34
N PRO A 75 -11.59 3.89 11.23
CA PRO A 75 -10.96 2.88 12.05
C PRO A 75 -11.99 2.10 12.89
N ASP A 76 -11.73 0.80 13.09
CA ASP A 76 -12.51 0.00 14.04
C ASP A 76 -12.21 0.46 15.47
N GLY A 77 -13.25 0.46 16.32
CA GLY A 77 -13.17 0.80 17.72
C GLY A 77 -13.16 -0.40 18.68
N ALA A 78 -13.16 -1.63 18.15
CA ALA A 78 -13.01 -2.83 18.95
C ALA A 78 -11.75 -2.75 19.84
N PRO A 79 -11.80 -3.21 21.09
CA PRO A 79 -10.61 -3.28 21.94
C PRO A 79 -9.51 -4.12 21.29
N ARG A 80 -8.28 -3.60 21.27
CA ARG A 80 -7.08 -4.24 20.71
C ARG A 80 -5.86 -3.98 21.60
N PRO A 81 -4.81 -4.83 21.53
CA PRO A 81 -3.57 -4.64 22.30
C PRO A 81 -2.66 -3.53 21.74
N TRP A 82 -3.10 -2.81 20.70
CA TRP A 82 -2.43 -1.64 20.15
C TRP A 82 -3.36 -0.42 20.18
N PRO A 83 -2.83 0.80 20.05
CA PRO A 83 -3.65 2.00 19.94
C PRO A 83 -4.68 1.89 18.82
N THR A 84 -5.95 1.95 19.19
CA THR A 84 -7.08 2.12 18.28
C THR A 84 -7.42 3.61 18.16
N LEU A 85 -7.99 4.00 17.02
CA LEU A 85 -8.37 5.38 16.70
C LEU A 85 -9.88 5.47 16.44
N PRO A 86 -10.72 5.02 17.41
CA PRO A 86 -12.15 4.77 17.20
C PRO A 86 -12.96 6.00 16.78
N ASN A 87 -12.49 7.20 17.15
CA ASN A 87 -13.13 8.46 16.77
C ASN A 87 -12.78 8.90 15.34
N GLY A 88 -11.90 8.19 14.64
CA GLY A 88 -11.45 8.56 13.30
C GLY A 88 -10.50 9.76 13.26
N PHE A 89 -9.87 10.10 14.39
CA PHE A 89 -8.92 11.20 14.50
C PHE A 89 -7.65 10.78 15.25
N LEU A 90 -6.52 11.40 14.92
CA LEU A 90 -5.34 11.32 15.76
C LEU A 90 -5.58 11.97 17.12
N ARG A 91 -4.86 11.49 18.14
CA ARG A 91 -4.89 12.02 19.51
C ARG A 91 -4.24 13.41 19.56
N GLY A 92 -4.60 14.18 20.58
CA GLY A 92 -4.10 15.55 20.79
C GLY A 92 -4.71 16.57 19.83
N ASP A 93 -4.08 17.73 19.71
CA ASP A 93 -4.69 18.92 19.10
C ASP A 93 -4.73 18.92 17.57
N SER A 94 -4.07 17.94 16.92
CA SER A 94 -4.02 17.91 15.45
C SER A 94 -5.40 17.72 14.80
N LEU A 95 -6.30 17.01 15.50
CA LEU A 95 -7.60 16.56 14.99
C LEU A 95 -7.52 16.05 13.55
N ALA A 96 -6.38 15.42 13.20
CA ALA A 96 -6.14 14.95 11.86
C ALA A 96 -7.00 13.71 11.63
N ARG A 97 -7.82 13.72 10.58
CA ARG A 97 -8.66 12.58 10.23
C ARG A 97 -7.79 11.37 9.88
N VAL A 98 -8.20 10.21 10.37
CA VAL A 98 -7.54 8.93 10.14
C VAL A 98 -8.53 7.96 9.52
N TRP A 99 -8.04 7.17 8.58
CA TRP A 99 -8.78 6.10 7.94
C TRP A 99 -8.00 4.79 8.04
N SER A 100 -8.73 3.68 8.11
CA SER A 100 -8.21 2.37 7.74
C SER A 100 -8.28 2.24 6.21
N MET A 101 -7.13 2.23 5.55
CA MET A 101 -7.04 2.06 4.10
C MET A 101 -6.88 0.58 3.74
N SER A 102 -7.60 0.11 2.72
CA SER A 102 -7.39 -1.23 2.15
C SER A 102 -5.97 -1.41 1.61
N ARG A 103 -5.56 -2.68 1.40
CA ARG A 103 -4.27 -3.00 0.79
C ARG A 103 -4.29 -2.58 -0.67
N THR A 104 -3.29 -1.81 -1.10
CA THR A 104 -3.05 -1.49 -2.51
C THR A 104 -1.57 -1.21 -2.73
N ARG A 105 -1.17 -0.87 -3.96
CA ARG A 105 0.17 -0.41 -4.28
C ARG A 105 0.30 1.09 -4.01
N TYR A 106 1.49 1.54 -3.61
CA TYR A 106 1.78 2.98 -3.57
C TYR A 106 1.56 3.60 -4.96
N PRO A 107 0.86 4.74 -5.07
CA PRO A 107 0.69 5.42 -6.34
C PRO A 107 2.00 6.08 -6.77
N TYR A 108 2.13 6.31 -8.07
CA TYR A 108 3.23 7.08 -8.64
C TYR A 108 3.41 8.43 -7.92
N GLY A 109 4.67 8.81 -7.67
CA GLY A 109 5.01 10.04 -6.98
C GLY A 109 4.90 9.97 -5.45
N SER A 110 4.59 8.81 -4.87
CA SER A 110 4.66 8.62 -3.41
C SER A 110 6.05 8.94 -2.89
N GLU A 111 6.14 9.60 -1.74
CA GLU A 111 7.40 10.07 -1.18
C GLU A 111 7.66 9.44 0.18
N TYR A 112 8.84 8.84 0.34
CA TYR A 112 9.34 8.38 1.63
C TYR A 112 10.03 9.55 2.32
N TRP A 113 9.57 9.88 3.52
CA TRP A 113 10.11 10.95 4.35
C TRP A 113 10.68 10.43 5.66
N ARG A 114 11.79 11.04 6.10
CA ARG A 114 12.32 10.89 7.47
C ARG A 114 12.16 12.19 8.24
N LEU A 115 11.53 12.10 9.41
CA LEU A 115 11.35 13.21 10.35
C LEU A 115 12.31 13.02 11.51
N ARG A 116 13.10 14.04 11.85
CA ARG A 116 14.10 13.99 12.93
C ARG A 116 13.66 14.75 14.17
N SER A 117 14.31 14.47 15.30
CA SER A 117 14.06 15.13 16.58
C SER A 117 14.19 16.66 16.55
N ASP A 118 15.04 17.21 15.68
CA ASP A 118 15.19 18.65 15.44
C ASP A 118 14.07 19.28 14.59
N GLY A 119 13.08 18.48 14.18
CA GLY A 119 11.95 18.91 13.34
C GLY A 119 12.26 18.96 11.84
N LYS A 120 13.50 18.67 11.42
CA LYS A 120 13.83 18.58 9.99
C LYS A 120 13.18 17.36 9.36
N GLN A 121 12.72 17.54 8.13
CA GLN A 121 12.12 16.48 7.32
C GLN A 121 12.90 16.36 6.01
N LYS A 122 13.20 15.13 5.59
CA LYS A 122 13.93 14.87 4.35
C LYS A 122 13.24 13.77 3.55
N VAL A 123 13.03 14.00 2.25
CA VAL A 123 12.67 12.94 1.30
C VAL A 123 13.88 12.03 1.12
N LEU A 124 13.71 10.73 1.39
CA LEU A 124 14.76 9.73 1.18
C LEU A 124 14.59 8.98 -0.14
N SER A 125 13.35 8.84 -0.61
CA SER A 125 13.00 8.10 -1.82
C SER A 125 11.67 8.59 -2.39
N ARG A 126 11.45 8.32 -3.68
CA ARG A 126 10.17 8.50 -4.38
C ARG A 126 9.82 7.21 -5.11
N TYR A 127 8.53 6.90 -5.18
CA TYR A 127 8.02 5.76 -5.94
C TYR A 127 7.76 6.18 -7.38
N GLU A 128 8.54 5.65 -8.32
CA GLU A 128 8.52 6.01 -9.75
C GLU A 128 7.65 5.07 -10.58
N GLY A 129 6.61 4.53 -9.95
CA GLY A 129 5.66 3.61 -10.57
C GLY A 129 6.15 2.18 -10.66
N VAL A 130 5.29 1.31 -11.18
CA VAL A 130 5.45 -0.14 -11.15
C VAL A 130 6.74 -0.61 -11.84
N ALA A 131 7.05 -0.03 -13.00
CA ALA A 131 8.23 -0.41 -13.77
C ALA A 131 9.55 -0.06 -13.07
N ARG A 132 9.56 0.99 -12.23
CA ARG A 132 10.78 1.55 -11.62
C ARG A 132 10.92 1.22 -10.14
N GLY A 133 9.81 1.20 -9.40
CA GLY A 133 9.78 1.01 -7.96
C GLY A 133 10.26 2.25 -7.20
N TRP A 134 10.73 2.02 -5.98
CA TRP A 134 11.31 3.08 -5.13
C TRP A 134 12.72 3.44 -5.59
N LEU A 135 12.98 4.75 -5.75
CA LEU A 135 14.34 5.25 -5.97
C LEU A 135 15.25 4.89 -4.79
N ASN A 136 16.49 4.50 -5.07
CA ASN A 136 17.49 4.10 -4.07
C ASN A 136 17.13 2.86 -3.23
N ALA A 137 16.05 2.13 -3.54
CA ALA A 137 15.87 0.80 -2.98
C ALA A 137 16.96 -0.14 -3.53
N LYS A 138 17.47 -1.04 -2.69
CA LYS A 138 18.52 -1.98 -3.09
C LYS A 138 18.03 -3.00 -4.12
N GLN A 139 16.73 -3.25 -4.13
CA GLN A 139 16.09 -4.17 -5.06
C GLN A 139 14.81 -3.56 -5.62
N TRP A 140 14.47 -3.98 -6.82
CA TRP A 140 13.13 -3.81 -7.36
C TRP A 140 12.36 -5.11 -7.19
N ARG A 141 11.16 -5.01 -6.61
CA ARG A 141 10.25 -6.14 -6.49
C ARG A 141 9.33 -6.19 -7.70
N PRO A 142 9.29 -7.31 -8.45
CA PRO A 142 8.26 -7.48 -9.46
C PRO A 142 6.86 -7.35 -8.83
N PRO A 143 5.96 -6.53 -9.42
CA PRO A 143 4.60 -6.37 -8.96
C PRO A 143 3.83 -7.69 -8.92
N SER A 144 2.88 -7.78 -7.99
CA SER A 144 1.85 -8.82 -8.01
C SER A 144 0.62 -8.30 -8.77
N PRO A 145 -0.01 -9.09 -9.66
CA PRO A 145 -1.29 -8.73 -10.29
C PRO A 145 -2.48 -8.82 -9.32
N MET A 146 -2.25 -9.26 -8.08
CA MET A 146 -3.28 -9.39 -7.03
C MET A 146 -3.39 -8.15 -6.12
N VAL A 147 -2.50 -7.17 -6.30
CA VAL A 147 -2.46 -5.94 -5.50
C VAL A 147 -2.10 -4.74 -6.36
N GLY A 148 -2.94 -3.70 -6.31
CA GLY A 148 -2.72 -2.44 -7.01
C GLY A 148 -3.43 -2.35 -8.36
N THR A 149 -3.26 -1.20 -8.99
CA THR A 149 -3.98 -0.83 -10.21
C THR A 149 -3.47 -1.58 -11.44
N LEU A 150 -4.43 -2.04 -12.23
CA LEU A 150 -4.29 -2.63 -13.54
C LEU A 150 -5.03 -1.78 -14.57
N ALA A 151 -4.65 -1.92 -15.83
CA ALA A 151 -5.35 -1.31 -16.94
C ALA A 151 -5.52 -2.30 -18.09
N ARG A 152 -6.67 -2.26 -18.76
CA ARG A 152 -6.82 -2.82 -20.10
C ARG A 152 -6.59 -1.75 -21.14
N TRP A 153 -5.73 -2.03 -22.09
CA TRP A 153 -5.48 -1.18 -23.26
C TRP A 153 -5.31 -2.07 -24.49
N ARG A 154 -6.07 -1.78 -25.55
CA ARG A 154 -6.07 -2.57 -26.79
C ARG A 154 -6.21 -4.09 -26.55
N GLY A 155 -7.14 -4.46 -25.67
CA GLY A 155 -7.44 -5.87 -25.33
C GLY A 155 -6.42 -6.60 -24.46
N ASN A 156 -5.36 -5.93 -23.99
CA ASN A 156 -4.32 -6.54 -23.14
C ASN A 156 -4.32 -5.92 -21.74
N GLU A 157 -3.97 -6.72 -20.74
CA GLU A 157 -3.84 -6.28 -19.35
C GLU A 157 -2.41 -5.88 -19.01
N TYR A 158 -2.28 -4.75 -18.31
CA TYR A 158 -1.00 -4.19 -17.87
C TYR A 158 -1.09 -3.79 -16.40
N PHE A 159 0.04 -3.79 -15.71
CA PHE A 159 0.13 -3.01 -14.47
C PHE A 159 0.05 -1.53 -14.82
N ALA A 160 -0.57 -0.73 -13.96
CA ALA A 160 -0.83 0.66 -14.27
C ALA A 160 -0.51 1.59 -13.09
N ASP A 161 0.02 2.76 -13.42
CA ASP A 161 0.03 3.93 -12.56
C ASP A 161 -0.72 5.07 -13.25
N ILE A 162 -1.64 5.71 -12.54
CA ILE A 162 -2.43 6.83 -13.08
C ILE A 162 -1.78 8.13 -12.62
N VAL A 163 -1.38 8.97 -13.57
CA VAL A 163 -0.80 10.28 -13.33
C VAL A 163 -1.59 11.30 -14.13
N SER A 164 -2.55 11.95 -13.45
CA SER A 164 -3.46 12.90 -14.09
C SER A 164 -4.29 12.24 -15.19
N ASP A 165 -4.13 12.66 -16.45
CA ASP A 165 -4.83 12.15 -17.63
C ASP A 165 -4.01 11.09 -18.40
N THR A 166 -2.88 10.66 -17.84
CA THR A 166 -1.97 9.69 -18.42
C THR A 166 -1.92 8.43 -17.56
N VAL A 167 -1.85 7.27 -18.22
CA VAL A 167 -1.64 5.97 -17.58
C VAL A 167 -0.28 5.42 -18.01
N HIS A 168 0.59 5.18 -17.04
CA HIS A 168 1.83 4.47 -17.26
C HIS A 168 1.56 2.97 -17.19
N LEU A 169 1.53 2.32 -18.35
CA LEU A 169 1.39 0.87 -18.48
C LEU A 169 2.75 0.21 -18.27
N THR A 170 2.76 -0.92 -17.56
CA THR A 170 3.94 -1.75 -17.34
C THR A 170 3.61 -3.21 -17.64
N THR A 171 4.49 -3.90 -18.36
CA THR A 171 4.43 -5.35 -18.53
C THR A 171 5.80 -5.99 -18.28
N ILE A 172 5.77 -7.27 -17.91
CA ILE A 172 6.96 -8.09 -17.63
C ILE A 172 6.92 -9.30 -18.55
N THR A 173 7.72 -9.26 -19.62
CA THR A 173 7.74 -10.28 -20.68
C THR A 173 9.08 -10.24 -21.41
N ALA A 174 9.46 -11.35 -22.03
CA ALA A 174 10.69 -11.44 -22.82
C ALA A 174 10.64 -10.50 -24.03
N ASP A 175 9.51 -10.50 -24.75
CA ASP A 175 9.36 -9.74 -25.99
C ASP A 175 8.75 -8.37 -25.76
N ARG A 176 9.36 -7.34 -26.36
CA ARG A 176 8.89 -5.96 -26.28
C ARG A 176 7.55 -5.79 -27.02
N PRO A 177 6.47 -5.33 -26.33
CA PRO A 177 5.25 -4.95 -27.02
C PRO A 177 5.43 -3.67 -27.85
N THR A 178 4.69 -3.55 -28.95
CA THR A 178 4.69 -2.35 -29.82
C THR A 178 4.38 -1.08 -29.04
N GLY A 179 5.21 -0.05 -29.21
CA GLY A 179 5.04 1.26 -28.56
C GLY A 179 5.54 1.36 -27.12
N PHE A 180 5.95 0.25 -26.49
CA PHE A 180 6.56 0.27 -25.15
C PHE A 180 8.04 0.60 -25.24
N GLN A 181 8.64 1.16 -24.20
CA GLN A 181 10.08 1.41 -24.06
C GLN A 181 10.69 0.51 -22.98
N PRO A 182 11.95 0.07 -23.13
CA PRO A 182 12.65 -0.68 -22.09
C PRO A 182 12.83 0.16 -20.82
N VAL A 183 12.61 -0.45 -19.67
CA VAL A 183 12.96 0.14 -18.36
C VAL A 183 14.06 -0.65 -17.67
N ARG A 184 13.98 -1.98 -17.73
CA ARG A 184 14.99 -2.95 -17.27
C ARG A 184 14.78 -4.27 -18.01
N ALA A 185 15.64 -5.26 -17.75
CA ALA A 185 15.51 -6.58 -18.37
C ALA A 185 14.08 -7.13 -18.24
N ASN A 186 13.48 -7.48 -19.37
CA ASN A 186 12.11 -8.01 -19.51
C ASN A 186 11.00 -7.10 -18.96
N VAL A 187 11.26 -5.82 -18.69
CA VAL A 187 10.25 -4.89 -18.20
C VAL A 187 10.13 -3.71 -19.16
N TRP A 188 8.90 -3.50 -19.60
CA TRP A 188 8.57 -2.54 -20.63
C TRP A 188 7.52 -1.57 -20.10
N SER A 189 7.60 -0.31 -20.49
CA SER A 189 6.60 0.70 -20.12
C SER A 189 6.10 1.51 -21.30
N ALA A 190 4.83 1.90 -21.28
CA ALA A 190 4.25 2.86 -22.22
C ALA A 190 3.43 3.89 -21.44
N SER A 191 3.26 5.07 -22.01
CA SER A 191 2.33 6.07 -21.49
C SER A 191 1.21 6.25 -22.49
N VAL A 192 -0.04 6.12 -22.03
CA VAL A 192 -1.23 6.21 -22.88
C VAL A 192 -2.25 7.14 -22.24
N PRO A 193 -3.16 7.75 -23.02
CA PRO A 193 -4.24 8.54 -22.46
C PRO A 193 -5.16 7.68 -21.57
N LEU A 194 -5.54 8.21 -20.42
CA LEU A 194 -6.47 7.56 -19.49
C LEU A 194 -7.81 7.22 -20.15
N ALA A 195 -8.28 8.08 -21.07
CA ALA A 195 -9.52 7.89 -21.82
C ALA A 195 -9.51 6.65 -22.75
N GLU A 196 -8.33 6.11 -23.07
CA GLU A 196 -8.20 4.90 -23.89
C GLU A 196 -8.09 3.61 -23.06
N THR A 197 -8.20 3.70 -21.73
CA THR A 197 -7.94 2.59 -20.82
C THR A 197 -9.13 2.27 -19.93
N GLU A 198 -9.35 0.98 -19.68
CA GLU A 198 -10.21 0.53 -18.58
C GLU A 198 -9.35 0.30 -17.35
N ILE A 199 -9.59 1.05 -16.29
CA ILE A 199 -8.81 0.99 -15.05
C ILE A 199 -9.52 0.14 -14.01
N PHE A 200 -8.80 -0.79 -13.39
CA PHE A 200 -9.38 -1.66 -12.38
C PHE A 200 -8.34 -2.15 -11.36
N GLU A 201 -8.80 -2.75 -10.27
CA GLU A 201 -7.97 -3.51 -9.33
C GLU A 201 -8.65 -4.87 -9.10
N ARG A 202 -7.85 -5.93 -9.06
CA ARG A 202 -8.33 -7.29 -8.81
C ARG A 202 -8.05 -7.69 -7.37
N ILE A 203 -9.10 -8.05 -6.64
CA ILE A 203 -9.02 -8.55 -5.27
C ILE A 203 -9.32 -10.03 -5.26
N TYR A 204 -8.33 -10.83 -4.87
CA TYR A 204 -8.49 -12.25 -4.62
C TYR A 204 -8.66 -12.50 -3.12
N SER A 205 -9.77 -13.11 -2.75
CA SER A 205 -10.02 -13.54 -1.37
C SER A 205 -10.20 -15.04 -1.30
N ALA A 206 -9.89 -15.62 -0.16
CA ALA A 206 -10.08 -17.03 0.15
C ALA A 206 -10.34 -17.20 1.65
N GLU A 207 -10.43 -18.44 2.09
CA GLU A 207 -10.36 -18.82 3.50
C GLU A 207 -9.12 -19.67 3.74
N PHE A 208 -8.51 -19.49 4.91
CA PHE A 208 -7.40 -20.32 5.40
C PHE A 208 -7.74 -20.76 6.82
N ASP A 209 -7.93 -22.07 7.00
CA ASP A 209 -8.38 -22.68 8.27
C ASP A 209 -9.58 -21.91 8.90
N GLY A 210 -10.57 -21.56 8.06
CA GLY A 210 -11.78 -20.84 8.46
C GLY A 210 -11.63 -19.32 8.66
N VAL A 211 -10.43 -18.75 8.42
CA VAL A 211 -10.20 -17.29 8.50
C VAL A 211 -10.30 -16.66 7.12
N PRO A 212 -11.13 -15.61 6.93
CA PRO A 212 -11.18 -14.85 5.68
C PRO A 212 -9.85 -14.12 5.43
N VAL A 213 -9.30 -14.31 4.23
CA VAL A 213 -7.99 -13.78 3.83
C VAL A 213 -8.05 -13.14 2.44
N ARG A 214 -7.15 -12.19 2.18
CA ARG A 214 -6.81 -11.69 0.85
C ARG A 214 -5.49 -12.31 0.39
N ILE A 215 -5.47 -12.81 -0.83
CA ILE A 215 -4.24 -13.31 -1.46
C ILE A 215 -3.48 -12.10 -2.01
N LEU A 216 -2.22 -11.95 -1.60
CA LEU A 216 -1.35 -10.84 -2.01
C LEU A 216 -0.41 -11.22 -3.16
N ARG A 217 0.02 -12.48 -3.19
CA ARG A 217 0.94 -13.05 -4.17
C ARG A 217 0.85 -14.56 -4.13
N THR A 218 1.04 -15.21 -5.27
CA THR A 218 1.31 -16.65 -5.37
C THR A 218 2.68 -16.88 -5.99
N SER A 219 3.36 -17.94 -5.57
CA SER A 219 4.66 -18.35 -6.08
C SER A 219 4.74 -19.88 -6.08
N GLY A 220 4.36 -20.51 -7.19
CA GLY A 220 4.27 -21.96 -7.28
C GLY A 220 3.23 -22.49 -6.28
N LYS A 221 3.70 -23.27 -5.29
CA LYS A 221 2.84 -23.89 -4.27
C LYS A 221 2.55 -23.00 -3.06
N THR A 222 3.11 -21.79 -3.00
CA THR A 222 2.92 -20.90 -1.84
C THR A 222 2.10 -19.65 -2.19
N ALA A 223 1.40 -19.13 -1.19
CA ALA A 223 0.67 -17.87 -1.24
C ALA A 223 1.07 -16.99 -0.05
N GLU A 224 1.39 -15.72 -0.33
CA GLU A 224 1.41 -14.67 0.69
C GLU A 224 -0.04 -14.20 0.89
N ILE A 225 -0.55 -14.32 2.12
CA ILE A 225 -1.93 -13.94 2.46
C ILE A 225 -1.98 -12.89 3.57
N LEU A 226 -3.01 -12.06 3.52
CA LEU A 226 -3.36 -11.04 4.49
C LEU A 226 -4.68 -11.44 5.16
N LEU A 227 -4.74 -11.42 6.48
CA LEU A 227 -6.01 -11.62 7.19
C LEU A 227 -6.94 -10.41 6.95
N LEU A 228 -8.21 -10.68 6.68
CA LEU A 228 -9.26 -9.65 6.56
C LEU A 228 -9.87 -9.24 7.90
N THR A 229 -9.34 -9.78 8.99
CA THR A 229 -9.63 -9.41 10.37
C THR A 229 -8.36 -8.87 11.04
N ASP A 230 -8.54 -8.02 12.05
CA ASP A 230 -7.48 -7.54 12.92
C ASP A 230 -7.53 -8.20 14.32
N ASP A 231 -8.30 -9.27 14.48
CA ASP A 231 -8.42 -10.04 15.72
C ASP A 231 -7.15 -10.89 15.99
N PRO A 232 -6.44 -10.67 17.11
CA PRO A 232 -5.26 -11.45 17.48
C PRO A 232 -5.53 -12.95 17.65
N ASP A 233 -6.71 -13.35 18.11
CA ASP A 233 -7.03 -14.76 18.37
C ASP A 233 -7.12 -15.53 17.05
N HIS A 234 -7.68 -14.88 16.03
CA HIS A 234 -7.71 -15.42 14.67
C HIS A 234 -6.31 -15.58 14.10
N ALA A 235 -5.43 -14.59 14.29
CA ALA A 235 -4.06 -14.64 13.84
C ALA A 235 -3.26 -15.74 14.56
N GLN A 236 -3.38 -15.85 15.88
CA GLN A 236 -2.70 -16.86 16.69
C GLN A 236 -3.08 -18.27 16.26
N ARG A 237 -4.38 -18.53 16.05
CA ARG A 237 -4.89 -19.86 15.64
C ARG A 237 -4.29 -20.38 14.34
N ILE A 238 -4.00 -19.49 13.39
CA ILE A 238 -3.44 -19.87 12.08
C ILE A 238 -1.94 -19.56 11.96
N GLY A 239 -1.29 -19.12 13.04
CA GLY A 239 0.14 -18.80 13.08
C GLY A 239 0.54 -17.55 12.29
N ALA A 240 -0.38 -16.61 12.05
CA ALA A 240 -0.09 -15.40 11.28
C ALA A 240 0.71 -14.38 12.07
N GLY A 241 1.72 -13.78 11.42
CA GLY A 241 2.62 -12.82 12.04
C GLY A 241 2.06 -11.40 12.01
N LEU A 242 2.19 -10.66 13.12
CA LEU A 242 1.86 -9.25 13.18
C LEU A 242 2.92 -8.43 12.43
N ILE A 243 2.55 -7.84 11.30
CA ILE A 243 3.45 -7.00 10.49
C ILE A 243 3.49 -5.57 11.03
N LYS A 244 2.35 -5.07 11.49
CA LYS A 244 2.12 -3.77 12.12
C LYS A 244 0.75 -3.79 12.80
N PRO A 245 0.41 -2.82 13.69
CA PRO A 245 -0.89 -2.78 14.36
C PRO A 245 -2.08 -3.07 13.42
N GLY A 246 -2.84 -4.11 13.74
CA GLY A 246 -4.02 -4.57 12.99
C GLY A 246 -3.78 -5.20 11.62
N VAL A 247 -2.54 -5.62 11.31
CA VAL A 247 -2.21 -6.26 10.03
C VAL A 247 -1.41 -7.54 10.27
N TYR A 248 -2.02 -8.65 9.90
CA TYR A 248 -1.44 -9.98 10.00
C TYR A 248 -1.22 -10.58 8.61
N GLU A 249 -0.04 -11.12 8.38
CA GLU A 249 0.33 -11.78 7.13
C GLU A 249 1.01 -13.12 7.41
N ILE A 250 0.86 -14.08 6.49
CA ILE A 250 1.48 -15.40 6.56
C ILE A 250 1.70 -15.94 5.14
N VAL A 251 2.72 -16.80 4.99
CA VAL A 251 2.95 -17.58 3.78
C VAL A 251 2.40 -18.99 4.01
N VAL A 252 1.53 -19.46 3.12
CA VAL A 252 0.84 -20.75 3.25
C VAL A 252 0.93 -21.56 1.95
N ASP A 253 0.62 -22.85 2.03
CA ASP A 253 0.44 -23.66 0.82
C ASP A 253 -0.87 -23.28 0.10
N THR A 254 -0.82 -23.06 -1.20
CA THR A 254 -1.99 -22.69 -2.02
C THR A 254 -3.11 -23.72 -1.97
N GLY A 255 -2.78 -25.02 -1.85
CA GLY A 255 -3.76 -26.12 -1.78
C GLY A 255 -4.57 -26.15 -0.49
N ARG A 256 -4.18 -25.35 0.51
CA ARG A 256 -4.93 -25.18 1.77
C ARG A 256 -5.95 -24.03 1.71
N LEU A 257 -5.92 -23.22 0.66
CA LEU A 257 -6.88 -22.13 0.48
C LEU A 257 -8.20 -22.69 -0.04
N THR A 258 -9.29 -22.39 0.67
CA THR A 258 -10.65 -22.76 0.28
C THR A 258 -11.43 -21.52 -0.13
N ASN A 259 -12.58 -21.72 -0.80
CA ASN A 259 -13.50 -20.64 -1.15
C ASN A 259 -12.85 -19.46 -1.89
N ALA A 260 -11.86 -19.76 -2.74
CA ALA A 260 -11.12 -18.76 -3.49
C ALA A 260 -12.03 -18.07 -4.53
N ARG A 261 -12.03 -16.73 -4.51
CA ARG A 261 -12.80 -15.89 -5.42
C ARG A 261 -12.01 -14.65 -5.82
N GLY A 262 -12.20 -14.20 -7.05
CA GLY A 262 -11.65 -12.96 -7.58
C GLY A 262 -12.76 -11.96 -7.89
N ILE A 263 -12.60 -10.71 -7.47
CA ILE A 263 -13.49 -9.60 -7.82
C ILE A 263 -12.67 -8.52 -8.52
N GLU A 264 -13.22 -7.96 -9.59
CA GLU A 264 -12.67 -6.77 -10.24
C GLU A 264 -13.45 -5.54 -9.83
N ASN A 265 -12.74 -4.56 -9.26
CA ASN A 265 -13.29 -3.26 -8.96
C ASN A 265 -12.87 -2.30 -10.08
N GLN A 266 -13.83 -1.91 -10.91
CA GLN A 266 -13.62 -0.95 -11.98
C GLN A 266 -13.57 0.46 -11.41
N TRP A 267 -12.66 1.27 -11.93
CA TRP A 267 -12.67 2.70 -11.68
C TRP A 267 -13.66 3.35 -12.62
N ALA A 268 -14.77 3.85 -12.07
CA ALA A 268 -15.68 4.73 -12.79
C ALA A 268 -15.21 6.18 -12.59
N PRO A 269 -14.84 6.91 -13.65
CA PRO A 269 -14.63 8.35 -13.56
C PRO A 269 -15.90 9.00 -13.01
N THR A 270 -15.76 9.80 -11.96
CA THR A 270 -16.82 10.68 -11.43
C THR A 270 -16.63 12.08 -11.94
#